data_AF-A0A1V4VK24-F1
#
_entry.id   AF-A0A1V4VK24-F1
#
_cell.length_a   1.000
_cell.length_b   1.000
_cell.length_c   1.000
_cell.angle_alpha   90.00
_cell.angle_beta   90.00
_cell.angle_gamma   90.00
#
_symmetry.space_group_name_H-M   'P 1'
#
loop_
_entity.id
_entity.type
_entity.pdbx_description
1 polymer ?
#
loop_
_entity_poly.entity_id
_entity_poly.type
_entity_poly.pdbx_seq_one_letter_code
_entity_poly.pdbx_strand_id
1 'polypeptide(L)'
;MRKLRIIIVQFPRLYNSRQVKRVKPVKLQDIIDEMEMQMDECHKYLNTETGEIITVSSEELGIAEESEEDDDFSEYPDWQRDSVDQALDVVMNWGNGKYIELPDKWDIHEYSIIEAFCGSVSNDRISNALYSAIQGRGAFRRFKDAIRRYDIEDSWYKFRDEAFKKLAVEWCEENNIPNVET
;
A
#
# COMPACT_ATOMS: atom_id res chain seq x y z
N MET A 1 -24.95 -8.90 -0.30
CA MET A 1 -24.25 -9.46 0.88
C MET A 1 -23.47 -8.31 1.51
N ARG A 2 -23.88 -7.90 2.70
CA ARG A 2 -23.36 -6.72 3.41
C ARG A 2 -22.08 -7.15 4.13
N LYS A 3 -20.92 -6.60 3.77
CA LYS A 3 -19.68 -6.79 4.54
C LYS A 3 -19.92 -6.27 5.96
N LEU A 4 -19.56 -7.10 6.94
CA LEU A 4 -19.70 -6.81 8.35
C LEU A 4 -18.98 -5.50 8.69
N ARG A 5 -19.68 -4.64 9.42
CA ARG A 5 -19.06 -3.51 10.14
C ARG A 5 -18.14 -4.11 11.20
N ILE A 6 -16.85 -3.82 11.08
CA ILE A 6 -15.86 -4.06 12.13
C ILE A 6 -16.36 -3.34 13.40
N ILE A 7 -16.43 -4.10 14.48
CA ILE A 7 -16.89 -3.65 15.79
C ILE A 7 -15.90 -2.58 16.28
N ILE A 8 -16.40 -1.36 16.44
CA ILE A 8 -15.75 -0.31 17.22
C ILE A 8 -15.66 -0.84 18.66
N VAL A 9 -14.49 -1.37 19.04
CA VAL A 9 -14.18 -1.61 20.46
C VAL A 9 -13.85 -0.25 21.05
N GLN A 10 -14.76 0.22 21.90
CA GLN A 10 -14.69 1.51 22.57
C GLN A 10 -13.58 1.45 23.65
N PHE A 11 -12.36 1.91 23.30
CA PHE A 11 -11.24 2.02 24.26
C PHE A 11 -11.43 3.21 25.22
N PRO A 12 -11.16 3.04 26.53
CA PRO A 12 -11.13 4.16 27.47
C PRO A 12 -9.93 5.06 27.17
N ARG A 13 -10.19 6.37 27.03
CA ARG A 13 -9.17 7.42 26.99
C ARG A 13 -8.33 7.39 28.27
N LEU A 14 -7.12 6.85 28.19
CA LEU A 14 -6.04 7.23 29.11
C LEU A 14 -4.79 7.48 28.27
N TYR A 15 -4.64 8.75 27.89
CA TYR A 15 -3.41 9.32 27.36
C TYR A 15 -2.39 9.32 28.50
N ASN A 16 -1.43 8.39 28.48
CA ASN A 16 -0.30 8.40 29.39
C ASN A 16 0.92 8.99 28.67
N SER A 17 1.40 10.12 29.18
CA SER A 17 2.55 10.86 28.69
C SER A 17 3.85 10.17 29.13
N ARG A 18 4.55 9.48 28.23
CA ARG A 18 5.97 9.07 28.33
C ARG A 18 6.46 8.47 26.99
N GLN A 19 7.47 9.13 26.40
CA GLN A 19 8.22 8.75 25.18
C GLN A 19 7.39 8.78 23.88
N VAL A 20 7.47 9.87 23.11
CA VAL A 20 7.09 9.82 21.69
C VAL A 20 8.07 8.84 21.03
N LYS A 21 7.60 7.64 20.67
CA LYS A 21 8.40 6.63 19.96
C LYS A 21 8.99 7.33 18.73
N ARG A 22 10.32 7.43 18.65
CA ARG A 22 10.98 8.11 17.53
C ARG A 22 10.78 7.25 16.28
N VAL A 23 9.85 7.66 15.42
CA VAL A 23 9.69 7.09 14.08
C VAL A 23 10.87 7.53 13.23
N LYS A 24 11.54 6.57 12.58
CA LYS A 24 12.66 6.86 11.70
C LYS A 24 12.14 7.50 10.41
N PRO A 25 12.79 8.57 9.90
CA PRO A 25 12.43 9.13 8.62
C PRO A 25 12.59 8.13 7.49
N VAL A 26 11.60 8.07 6.60
CA VAL A 26 11.57 7.19 5.43
C VAL A 26 11.80 7.98 4.15
N LYS A 27 12.36 7.34 3.12
CA LYS A 27 12.39 7.94 1.79
C LYS A 27 11.02 7.78 1.16
N LEU A 28 10.47 8.88 0.65
CA LEU A 28 9.15 8.84 0.03
C LEU A 28 9.13 7.93 -1.20
N GLN A 29 10.24 7.87 -1.95
CA GLN A 29 10.34 7.01 -3.14
C GLN A 29 10.23 5.53 -2.79
N ASP A 30 10.84 5.08 -1.69
CA ASP A 30 10.75 3.66 -1.27
C ASP A 30 9.28 3.29 -0.98
N ILE A 31 8.49 4.20 -0.39
CA ILE A 31 7.06 3.99 -0.15
C ILE A 31 6.28 3.95 -1.47
N ILE A 32 6.58 4.84 -2.41
CA ILE A 32 5.95 4.88 -3.74
C ILE A 32 6.23 3.58 -4.49
N ASP A 33 7.48 3.14 -4.55
CA ASP A 33 7.89 1.93 -5.26
C ASP A 33 7.16 0.69 -4.71
N GLU A 34 7.02 0.61 -3.38
CA GLU A 34 6.28 -0.46 -2.74
C GLU A 34 4.76 -0.37 -2.96
N MET A 35 4.18 0.84 -3.01
CA MET A 35 2.79 1.04 -3.41
C MET A 35 2.55 0.71 -4.90
N GLU A 36 3.55 0.86 -5.77
CA GLU A 36 3.42 0.48 -7.18
C GLU A 36 3.57 -1.03 -7.40
N MET A 37 4.41 -1.69 -6.60
CA MET A 37 4.65 -3.13 -6.70
C MET A 37 3.51 -3.92 -6.04
N GLN A 38 2.38 -4.01 -6.72
CA GLN A 38 1.23 -4.77 -6.22
C GLN A 38 1.38 -6.26 -6.51
N MET A 39 1.31 -7.09 -5.46
CA MET A 39 1.36 -8.55 -5.52
C MET A 39 0.11 -9.12 -4.86
N ASP A 40 -0.44 -10.18 -5.45
CA ASP A 40 -1.57 -10.90 -4.85
C ASP A 40 -1.06 -11.69 -3.63
N GLU A 41 -1.90 -11.80 -2.60
CA GLU A 41 -1.62 -12.61 -1.39
C GLU A 41 -0.36 -12.17 -0.61
N CYS A 42 0.09 -10.93 -0.81
CA CYS A 42 1.20 -10.32 -0.07
C CYS A 42 0.76 -9.03 0.61
N HIS A 43 1.31 -8.79 1.79
CA HIS A 43 1.10 -7.62 2.63
C HIS A 43 2.44 -6.93 2.86
N LYS A 44 2.41 -5.60 2.98
CA LYS A 44 3.61 -4.78 3.13
C LYS A 44 3.53 -3.96 4.39
N TYR A 45 4.57 -4.01 5.20
CA TYR A 45 4.61 -3.32 6.48
C TYR A 45 5.84 -2.45 6.59
N LEU A 46 5.65 -1.19 6.97
CA LEU A 46 6.73 -0.32 7.38
C LEU A 46 7.08 -0.61 8.84
N ASN A 47 8.32 -1.00 9.09
CA ASN A 47 8.91 -0.97 10.42
C ASN A 47 9.25 0.49 10.79
N THR A 48 8.53 1.07 11.75
CA THR A 48 8.68 2.47 12.14
C THR A 48 9.99 2.78 12.87
N GLU A 49 10.66 1.76 13.39
CA GLU A 49 11.92 1.87 14.13
C GLU A 49 13.12 1.84 13.17
N THR A 50 13.09 0.94 12.17
CA THR A 50 14.17 0.77 11.20
C THR A 50 13.94 1.54 9.90
N GLY A 51 12.71 1.96 9.61
CA GLY A 51 12.33 2.59 8.34
C GLY A 51 12.34 1.64 7.15
N GLU A 52 12.45 0.32 7.39
CA GLU A 52 12.47 -0.71 6.35
C GLU A 52 11.05 -1.19 6.07
N ILE A 53 10.80 -1.54 4.82
CA ILE A 53 9.53 -2.13 4.39
C ILE A 53 9.76 -3.63 4.23
N ILE A 54 8.96 -4.43 4.92
CA ILE A 54 8.97 -5.88 4.80
C ILE A 54 7.73 -6.32 4.02
N THR A 55 7.89 -7.41 3.28
CA THR A 55 6.79 -8.06 2.55
C THR A 55 6.60 -9.45 3.11
N VAL A 56 5.38 -9.77 3.51
CA VAL A 56 5.00 -11.09 4.00
C VAL A 56 3.74 -11.55 3.30
N SER A 57 3.67 -12.83 2.98
CA SER A 57 2.51 -13.45 2.35
C SER A 57 1.39 -13.71 3.36
N SER A 58 0.17 -13.88 2.87
CA SER A 58 -0.95 -14.35 3.69
C SER A 58 -0.70 -15.75 4.26
N GLU A 59 0.12 -16.59 3.61
CA GLU A 59 0.52 -17.90 4.12
C GLU A 59 1.42 -17.76 5.36
N GLU A 60 2.46 -16.92 5.28
CA GLU A 60 3.39 -16.67 6.39
C GLU A 60 2.69 -16.00 7.58
N LEU A 61 1.77 -15.06 7.32
CA LEU A 61 0.92 -14.48 8.36
C LEU A 61 0.02 -15.52 9.03
N GLY A 62 -0.58 -16.42 8.25
CA GLY A 62 -1.40 -17.50 8.80
C GLY A 62 -0.61 -18.44 9.71
N ILE A 63 0.63 -18.77 9.33
CA ILE A 63 1.55 -19.54 10.20
C ILE A 63 1.84 -18.76 11.47
N ALA A 64 2.23 -17.48 11.35
CA ALA A 64 2.58 -16.62 12.48
C ALA A 64 1.42 -16.41 13.47
N GLU A 65 0.18 -16.32 13.00
CA GLU A 65 -1.02 -16.18 13.85
C GLU A 65 -1.30 -17.43 14.69
N GLU A 66 -0.89 -18.61 14.22
CA GLU A 66 -1.06 -19.90 14.91
C GLU A 66 0.15 -20.27 15.78
N SER A 67 1.20 -19.44 15.78
CA SER A 67 2.49 -19.72 16.45
C SER A 67 2.76 -18.86 17.69
N GLU A 68 3.68 -19.35 18.54
CA GLU A 68 4.27 -18.62 19.67
C GLU A 68 5.71 -18.12 19.36
N GLU A 69 6.23 -17.20 20.16
CA GLU A 69 7.57 -16.58 19.95
C GLU A 69 8.72 -17.59 19.94
N ASP A 70 8.57 -18.70 20.66
CA ASP A 70 9.61 -19.73 20.84
C ASP A 70 9.38 -20.98 19.94
N ASP A 71 8.43 -20.93 19.00
CA ASP A 71 8.15 -22.05 18.09
C ASP A 71 9.33 -22.36 17.17
N ASP A 72 9.57 -23.66 16.91
CA ASP A 72 10.65 -24.12 16.04
C ASP A 72 10.20 -24.22 14.58
N PHE A 73 10.71 -23.32 13.74
CA PHE A 73 10.49 -23.31 12.29
C PHE A 73 11.61 -24.01 11.50
N SER A 74 12.40 -24.88 12.13
CA SER A 74 13.48 -25.62 11.47
C SER A 74 13.01 -26.54 10.33
N GLU A 75 11.73 -26.93 10.33
CA GLU A 75 11.10 -27.73 9.26
C GLU A 75 10.92 -26.94 7.95
N TYR A 76 10.90 -25.60 8.02
CA TYR A 76 10.78 -24.74 6.85
C TYR A 76 12.15 -24.50 6.18
N PRO A 77 12.18 -24.34 4.83
CA PRO A 77 13.37 -23.87 4.12
C PRO A 77 13.87 -22.53 4.68
N ASP A 78 15.19 -22.30 4.66
CA ASP A 78 15.79 -21.09 5.26
C ASP A 78 15.15 -19.78 4.75
N TRP A 79 14.88 -19.69 3.44
CA TRP A 79 14.24 -18.51 2.85
C TRP A 79 12.79 -18.28 3.33
N GLN A 80 12.09 -19.34 3.71
CA GLN A 80 10.72 -19.25 4.23
C GLN A 80 10.74 -18.97 5.73
N ARG A 81 11.74 -19.49 6.45
CA ARG A 81 11.95 -19.23 7.88
C ARG A 81 12.13 -17.74 8.15
N ASP A 82 13.00 -17.07 7.39
CA ASP A 82 13.24 -15.63 7.53
C ASP A 82 11.93 -14.82 7.36
N SER A 83 11.07 -15.21 6.41
CA SER A 83 9.78 -14.55 6.20
C SER A 83 8.75 -14.85 7.30
N VAL A 84 8.71 -16.08 7.82
CA VAL A 84 7.85 -16.46 8.95
C VAL A 84 8.27 -15.70 10.21
N ASP A 85 9.57 -15.56 10.47
CA ASP A 85 10.07 -14.77 11.60
C ASP A 85 9.66 -13.29 11.49
N GLN A 86 9.69 -12.72 10.29
CA GLN A 86 9.19 -11.37 10.04
C GLN A 86 7.68 -11.27 10.25
N ALA A 87 6.91 -12.23 9.77
CA ALA A 87 5.46 -12.29 9.96
C ALA A 87 5.10 -12.42 11.46
N LEU A 88 5.83 -13.24 12.22
CA LEU A 88 5.67 -13.39 13.65
C LEU A 88 5.94 -12.07 14.39
N ASP A 89 7.03 -11.39 14.04
CA ASP A 89 7.33 -10.08 14.61
C ASP A 89 6.24 -9.03 14.28
N VAL A 90 5.63 -9.09 13.08
CA VAL A 90 4.48 -8.25 12.73
C VAL A 90 3.28 -8.57 13.62
N VAL A 91 2.86 -9.83 13.69
CA VAL A 91 1.67 -10.27 14.44
C VAL A 91 1.80 -9.91 15.92
N MET A 92 2.97 -10.20 16.52
CA MET A 92 3.23 -9.93 17.94
C MET A 92 3.28 -8.42 18.27
N ASN A 93 3.56 -7.56 17.28
CA ASN A 93 3.71 -6.11 17.46
C ASN A 93 2.61 -5.27 16.78
N TRP A 94 1.57 -5.87 16.19
CA TRP A 94 0.50 -5.21 15.44
C TRP A 94 -0.18 -4.05 16.19
N GLY A 95 -0.25 -4.13 17.52
CA GLY A 95 -0.90 -3.11 18.37
C GLY A 95 0.01 -2.03 18.97
N ASN A 96 1.33 -2.12 18.78
CA ASN A 96 2.28 -1.24 19.49
C ASN A 96 2.94 -0.16 18.58
N GLY A 97 2.52 -0.11 17.32
CA GLY A 97 3.00 0.87 16.33
C GLY A 97 4.42 0.62 15.83
N LYS A 98 5.02 -0.57 16.06
CA LYS A 98 6.26 -0.99 15.40
C LYS A 98 6.05 -1.19 13.90
N TYR A 99 4.90 -1.74 13.51
CA TYR A 99 4.54 -1.98 12.13
C TYR A 99 3.29 -1.20 11.73
N ILE A 100 3.31 -0.65 10.52
CA ILE A 100 2.17 0.02 9.89
C ILE A 100 2.02 -0.55 8.48
N GLU A 101 0.83 -1.05 8.15
CA GLU A 101 0.53 -1.60 6.83
C GLU A 101 0.50 -0.49 5.77
N LEU A 102 1.18 -0.74 4.64
CA LEU A 102 1.09 0.11 3.45
C LEU A 102 -0.25 -0.15 2.75
N PRO A 103 -0.80 0.85 2.03
CA PRO A 103 -2.00 0.67 1.24
C PRO A 103 -1.83 -0.42 0.19
N ASP A 104 -2.81 -1.31 0.08
CA ASP A 104 -2.83 -2.35 -0.93
C ASP A 104 -3.54 -1.88 -2.23
N LYS A 105 -3.64 -2.73 -3.24
CA LYS A 105 -4.35 -2.44 -4.50
C LYS A 105 -5.84 -2.13 -4.33
N TRP A 106 -6.45 -2.49 -3.21
CA TRP A 106 -7.84 -2.19 -2.90
C TRP A 106 -7.97 -0.80 -2.30
N ASP A 107 -7.01 -0.38 -1.48
CA ASP A 107 -6.89 0.99 -0.96
C ASP A 107 -6.47 1.95 -2.08
N ILE A 108 -5.49 1.55 -2.89
CA ILE A 108 -5.01 2.25 -4.07
C ILE A 108 -5.98 1.98 -5.21
N HIS A 109 -7.06 2.76 -5.27
CA HIS A 109 -8.04 2.69 -6.35
C HIS A 109 -7.44 3.18 -7.70
N GLU A 110 -6.59 2.37 -8.34
CA GLU A 110 -5.92 2.74 -9.62
C GLU A 110 -6.95 3.09 -10.71
N TYR A 111 -8.11 2.42 -10.71
CA TYR A 111 -9.22 2.78 -11.59
C TYR A 111 -9.67 4.24 -11.39
N SER A 112 -9.71 4.74 -10.14
CA SER A 112 -10.04 6.13 -9.83
C SER A 112 -8.95 7.10 -10.32
N ILE A 113 -7.68 6.70 -10.29
CA ILE A 113 -6.57 7.50 -10.86
C ILE A 113 -6.74 7.62 -12.38
N ILE A 114 -7.07 6.51 -13.05
CA ILE A 114 -7.38 6.48 -14.48
C ILE A 114 -8.59 7.37 -14.79
N GLU A 115 -9.66 7.29 -13.98
CA GLU A 115 -10.87 8.09 -14.17
C GLU A 115 -10.60 9.59 -13.98
N ALA A 116 -9.82 9.95 -12.97
CA ALA A 116 -9.38 11.32 -12.74
C ALA A 116 -8.52 11.84 -13.88
N PHE A 117 -7.61 11.01 -14.42
CA PHE A 117 -6.82 11.38 -15.59
C PHE A 117 -7.71 11.64 -16.81
N CYS A 118 -8.70 10.78 -17.08
CA CYS A 118 -9.65 10.97 -18.18
C CYS A 118 -10.34 12.35 -18.09
N GLY A 119 -10.71 12.78 -16.89
CA GLY A 119 -11.33 14.09 -16.63
C GLY A 119 -10.36 15.27 -16.65
N SER A 120 -9.06 15.04 -16.42
CA SER A 120 -8.03 16.08 -16.45
C SER A 120 -7.64 16.54 -17.87
N VAL A 121 -7.91 15.70 -18.88
CA VAL A 121 -7.56 15.99 -20.28
C VAL A 121 -8.46 17.10 -20.84
N SER A 122 -7.88 18.26 -21.14
CA SER A 122 -8.63 19.45 -21.60
C SER A 122 -9.31 19.29 -22.96
N ASN A 123 -8.91 18.32 -23.77
CA ASN A 123 -9.54 18.05 -25.07
C ASN A 123 -10.72 17.09 -24.88
N ASP A 124 -11.94 17.62 -24.95
CA ASP A 124 -13.18 16.85 -24.75
C ASP A 124 -13.28 15.61 -25.64
N ARG A 125 -12.79 15.65 -26.89
CA ARG A 125 -12.83 14.49 -27.77
C ARG A 125 -11.93 13.37 -27.27
N ILE A 126 -10.75 13.72 -26.76
CA ILE A 126 -9.79 12.76 -26.20
C ILE A 126 -10.33 12.24 -24.86
N SER A 127 -10.77 13.14 -23.97
CA SER A 127 -11.37 12.78 -22.68
C SER A 127 -12.52 11.78 -22.84
N ASN A 128 -13.50 12.08 -23.71
CA ASN A 128 -14.63 11.17 -23.98
C ASN A 128 -14.19 9.80 -24.55
N ALA A 129 -13.15 9.78 -25.39
CA ALA A 129 -12.60 8.55 -25.92
C ALA A 129 -11.92 7.71 -24.82
N LEU A 130 -11.21 8.34 -23.89
CA LEU A 130 -10.60 7.67 -22.73
C LEU A 130 -11.67 7.11 -21.78
N TYR A 131 -12.69 7.90 -21.43
CA TYR A 131 -13.83 7.42 -20.62
C TYR A 131 -14.51 6.20 -21.24
N SER A 132 -14.66 6.18 -22.56
CA SER A 132 -15.22 5.04 -23.29
C SER A 132 -14.28 3.82 -23.29
N ALA A 133 -12.96 4.05 -23.29
CA ALA A 133 -11.94 3.01 -23.27
C ALA A 133 -11.86 2.28 -21.93
N ILE A 134 -12.24 2.93 -20.83
CA ILE A 134 -12.13 2.36 -19.47
C ILE A 134 -13.37 1.56 -19.03
N GLN A 135 -14.40 1.42 -19.87
CA GLN A 135 -15.63 0.72 -19.51
C GLN A 135 -15.61 -0.78 -19.81
N GLY A 136 -15.78 -1.64 -18.80
CA GLY A 136 -16.02 -3.08 -19.00
C GLY A 136 -14.76 -3.91 -19.29
N ARG A 137 -14.95 -5.13 -19.80
CA ARG A 137 -13.84 -6.10 -19.96
C ARG A 137 -12.78 -5.58 -20.94
N GLY A 138 -11.51 -5.68 -20.55
CA GLY A 138 -10.39 -5.19 -21.35
C GLY A 138 -10.19 -3.67 -21.29
N ALA A 139 -10.79 -2.98 -20.32
CA ALA A 139 -10.63 -1.55 -20.08
C ALA A 139 -9.16 -1.09 -20.06
N PHE A 140 -8.32 -1.74 -19.25
CA PHE A 140 -6.92 -1.36 -19.09
C PHE A 140 -6.11 -1.42 -20.40
N ARG A 141 -6.34 -2.46 -21.22
CA ARG A 141 -5.70 -2.56 -22.54
C ARG A 141 -6.14 -1.43 -23.46
N ARG A 142 -7.44 -1.18 -23.56
CA ARG A 142 -7.98 -0.13 -24.44
C ARG A 142 -7.58 1.26 -24.00
N PHE A 143 -7.50 1.52 -22.70
CA PHE A 143 -6.96 2.76 -22.15
C PHE A 143 -5.52 2.98 -22.62
N LYS A 144 -4.64 1.98 -22.46
CA LYS A 144 -3.25 2.05 -22.95
C LYS A 144 -3.17 2.24 -24.47
N ASP A 145 -4.03 1.58 -25.24
CA ASP A 145 -4.10 1.78 -26.69
C ASP A 145 -4.57 3.21 -27.05
N ALA A 146 -5.45 3.80 -26.25
CA ALA A 146 -5.98 5.15 -26.46
C ALA A 146 -4.95 6.24 -26.12
N ILE A 147 -4.24 6.15 -24.99
CA ILE A 147 -3.22 7.15 -24.64
C ILE A 147 -2.09 7.20 -25.67
N ARG A 148 -1.71 6.05 -26.25
CA ARG A 148 -0.74 5.98 -27.35
C ARG A 148 -1.28 6.57 -28.64
N ARG A 149 -2.53 6.25 -28.99
CA ARG A 149 -3.19 6.77 -30.19
C ARG A 149 -3.27 8.29 -30.20
N TYR A 150 -3.45 8.90 -29.03
CA TYR A 150 -3.60 10.35 -28.87
C TYR A 150 -2.30 11.04 -28.45
N ASP A 151 -1.18 10.32 -28.36
CA ASP A 151 0.13 10.87 -28.00
C ASP A 151 0.14 11.59 -26.64
N ILE A 152 -0.53 10.99 -25.64
CA ILE A 152 -0.65 11.51 -24.27
C ILE A 152 -0.13 10.50 -23.24
N GLU A 153 0.68 9.54 -23.66
CA GLU A 153 1.26 8.50 -22.79
C GLU A 153 2.17 9.12 -21.70
N ASP A 154 3.03 10.08 -22.07
CA ASP A 154 3.87 10.81 -21.10
C ASP A 154 3.03 11.61 -20.08
N SER A 155 1.96 12.25 -20.54
CA SER A 155 1.02 12.97 -19.67
C SER A 155 0.33 12.03 -18.69
N TRP A 156 -0.01 10.81 -19.12
CA TRP A 156 -0.56 9.78 -18.26
C TRP A 156 0.45 9.35 -17.19
N TYR A 157 1.69 9.03 -17.58
CA TYR A 157 2.71 8.61 -16.62
C TYR A 157 3.00 9.69 -15.59
N LYS A 158 3.16 10.94 -16.03
CA LYS A 158 3.33 12.06 -15.10
C LYS A 158 2.16 12.21 -14.12
N PHE A 159 0.92 12.10 -14.61
CA PHE A 159 -0.27 12.19 -13.75
C PHE A 159 -0.34 11.04 -12.75
N ARG A 160 -0.01 9.82 -13.20
CA ARG A 160 0.04 8.63 -12.35
C ARG A 160 1.09 8.82 -11.25
N ASP A 161 2.30 9.22 -11.59
CA ASP A 161 3.40 9.41 -10.63
C ASP A 161 3.03 10.49 -9.59
N GLU A 162 2.41 11.60 -10.02
CA GLU A 162 1.91 12.64 -9.12
C GLU A 162 0.81 12.12 -8.18
N ALA A 163 -0.07 11.24 -8.65
CA ALA A 163 -1.12 10.63 -7.84
C ALA A 163 -0.55 9.67 -6.79
N PHE A 164 0.41 8.81 -7.17
CA PHE A 164 1.10 7.92 -6.23
C PHE A 164 1.91 8.70 -5.19
N LYS A 165 2.62 9.75 -5.61
CA LYS A 165 3.32 10.65 -4.69
C LYS A 165 2.36 11.27 -3.67
N LYS A 166 1.20 11.73 -4.13
CA LYS A 166 0.18 12.29 -3.24
C LYS A 166 -0.34 11.25 -2.22
N LEU A 167 -0.67 10.04 -2.67
CA LEU A 167 -1.09 8.96 -1.78
C LEU A 167 -0.02 8.60 -0.74
N ALA A 168 1.24 8.55 -1.15
CA ALA A 168 2.35 8.25 -0.25
C ALA A 168 2.55 9.34 0.82
N VAL A 169 2.42 10.61 0.44
CA VAL A 169 2.47 11.75 1.38
C VAL A 169 1.29 11.70 2.35
N GLU A 170 0.06 11.53 1.84
CA GLU A 170 -1.15 11.44 2.67
C GLU A 170 -1.04 10.27 3.68
N TRP A 171 -0.60 9.10 3.23
CA TRP A 171 -0.38 7.95 4.12
C TRP A 171 0.69 8.22 5.18
N CYS A 172 1.80 8.87 4.83
CA CYS A 172 2.82 9.26 5.81
C CYS A 172 2.27 10.25 6.84
N GLU A 173 1.50 11.25 6.40
CA GLU A 173 0.90 12.27 7.27
C GLU A 173 -0.13 11.66 8.23
N GLU A 174 -1.03 10.80 7.74
CA GLU A 174 -2.04 10.10 8.54
C GLU A 174 -1.40 9.24 9.64
N ASN A 175 -0.25 8.64 9.35
CA ASN A 175 0.50 7.78 10.27
C ASN A 175 1.59 8.51 11.07
N ASN A 176 1.72 9.84 10.92
CA ASN A 176 2.74 10.66 11.58
C ASN A 176 4.19 10.19 11.30
N ILE A 177 4.45 9.72 10.07
CA ILE A 177 5.75 9.25 9.62
C ILE A 177 6.50 10.41 8.96
N PRO A 178 7.68 10.82 9.47
CA PRO A 178 8.51 11.79 8.79
C PRO A 178 9.02 11.18 7.47
N ASN A 179 8.85 11.90 6.36
CA ASN A 179 9.35 11.47 5.05
C ASN A 179 10.33 12.50 4.45
N VAL A 180 11.23 12.03 3.59
CA VAL A 180 12.17 12.87 2.84
C VAL A 180 12.02 12.60 1.34
N GLU A 181 12.02 13.67 0.55
CA GLU A 181 12.21 13.60 -0.90
C GLU A 181 13.72 13.49 -1.15
N THR A 182 14.19 12.36 -1.68
CA THR A 182 15.61 12.14 -2.03
C THR A 182 15.71 11.64 -3.45
#